data_AF-A0A8H7QWK2-F1
#
_entry.id   AF-A0A8H7QWK2-F1
#
_cell.length_a   1.000
_cell.length_b   1.000
_cell.length_c   1.000
_cell.angle_alpha   90.00
_cell.angle_beta   90.00
_cell.angle_gamma   90.00
#
_symmetry.space_group_name_H-M   'P 1'
#
loop_
_entity.id
_entity.type
_entity.pdbx_description
1 polymer ?
#
loop_
_entity_poly.entity_id
_entity_poly.type
_entity_poly.pdbx_seq_one_letter_code
_entity_poly.pdbx_strand_id
1 'polypeptide(L)' 'DPPHYKMSCGITNLYDLWREWHTGLSGSPVVLELERTWKTKWRRGNDKWVNRRATIIREI' A
#
# COMPACT_ATOMS: atom_id res chain seq x y z
N ASP A 1 -7.92 -10.97 -12.37
CA ASP A 1 -7.76 -9.49 -12.29
C ASP A 1 -7.20 -9.06 -10.95
N PRO A 2 -6.56 -7.88 -10.83
CA PRO A 2 -6.10 -7.36 -9.54
C PRO A 2 -7.29 -7.09 -8.60
N PRO A 3 -7.12 -7.23 -7.28
CA PRO A 3 -8.20 -6.98 -6.33
C PRO A 3 -8.62 -5.51 -6.31
N HIS A 4 -9.90 -5.25 -6.02
CA HIS A 4 -10.39 -3.91 -5.73
C HIS A 4 -9.89 -3.47 -4.35
N TYR A 5 -8.75 -2.81 -4.33
CA TYR A 5 -8.14 -2.30 -3.11
C TYR A 5 -8.05 -0.77 -3.14
N LYS A 6 -8.43 -0.14 -2.03
CA LYS A 6 -8.33 1.31 -1.82
C LYS A 6 -7.46 1.54 -0.59
N MET A 7 -6.35 2.22 -0.78
CA MET A 7 -5.46 2.55 0.32
C MET A 7 -6.15 3.46 1.35
N SER A 8 -5.80 3.29 2.62
CA SER A 8 -6.39 4.10 3.68
C SER A 8 -5.83 5.53 3.61
N CYS A 9 -6.66 6.55 3.38
CA CYS A 9 -6.23 7.96 3.40
C CYS A 9 -6.01 8.52 4.82
N GLY A 10 -6.40 7.78 5.86
CA GLY A 10 -6.39 8.25 7.25
C GLY A 10 -5.14 7.89 8.05
N ILE A 11 -4.16 7.22 7.43
CA ILE A 11 -2.91 6.84 8.11
C ILE A 11 -2.07 8.09 8.36
N THR A 12 -1.86 8.44 9.64
CA THR A 12 -1.10 9.62 10.07
C THR A 12 0.21 9.29 10.79
N ASN A 13 0.48 8.01 11.07
CA ASN A 13 1.69 7.57 11.76
C ASN A 13 2.47 6.51 10.96
N LEU A 14 3.76 6.40 11.26
CA LEU A 14 4.69 5.53 10.54
C LEU A 14 4.41 4.04 10.76
N TYR A 15 3.98 3.68 11.97
CA TYR A 15 3.71 2.30 12.34
C TYR A 15 2.55 1.70 11.53
N ASP A 16 1.43 2.42 11.42
CA ASP A 16 0.28 1.97 10.64
C ASP A 16 0.58 1.98 9.14
N LEU A 17 1.41 2.91 8.66
CA LEU A 17 1.91 2.92 7.29
C LEU A 17 2.77 1.68 7.00
N TRP A 18 3.68 1.34 7.91
CA TRP A 18 4.51 0.14 7.81
C TRP A 18 3.67 -1.13 7.85
N ARG A 19 2.66 -1.18 8.71
CA ARG A 19 1.70 -2.30 8.79
C ARG A 19 0.88 -2.47 7.54
N GLU A 20 0.27 -1.41 7.01
CA GLU A 20 -0.46 -1.48 5.74
C GLU A 20 0.45 -2.03 4.63
N TRP A 21 1.73 -1.63 4.65
CA TRP A 21 2.70 -2.04 3.64
C TRP A 21 3.12 -3.52 3.73
N HIS A 22 3.38 -4.03 4.94
CA HIS A 22 4.01 -5.33 5.16
C HIS A 22 3.08 -6.41 5.71
N THR A 23 2.06 -6.03 6.47
CA THR A 23 1.15 -6.97 7.16
C THR A 23 -0.30 -6.86 6.71
N GLY A 24 -0.64 -5.80 5.97
CA GLY A 24 -2.01 -5.42 5.71
C GLY A 24 -2.63 -4.67 6.90
N LEU A 25 -3.71 -3.94 6.62
CA LEU A 25 -4.42 -3.11 7.61
C LEU A 25 -5.90 -3.48 7.60
N SER A 26 -6.44 -3.83 8.77
CA SER A 26 -7.87 -4.14 8.98
C SER A 26 -8.44 -5.19 8.01
N GLY A 27 -7.69 -6.26 7.74
CA GLY A 27 -8.10 -7.32 6.81
C GLY A 27 -7.91 -6.98 5.33
N SER A 28 -7.32 -5.81 5.03
CA SER A 28 -6.94 -5.44 3.66
C SER A 28 -5.71 -6.22 3.18
N PRO A 29 -5.54 -6.37 1.86
CA PRO A 29 -4.34 -6.99 1.29
C PRO A 29 -3.05 -6.27 1.68
N VAL A 30 -1.95 -7.03 1.70
CA VAL A 30 -0.60 -6.50 1.93
C VAL A 30 -0.13 -5.76 0.68
N VAL A 31 0.21 -4.47 0.82
CA VAL A 31 0.63 -3.64 -0.34
C VAL A 31 1.87 -4.20 -1.02
N LEU A 32 2.83 -4.72 -0.25
CA LEU A 32 4.04 -5.34 -0.81
C LEU A 32 3.72 -6.54 -1.71
N GLU A 33 2.74 -7.37 -1.33
CA GLU A 33 2.31 -8.50 -2.16
C GLU A 33 1.56 -8.04 -3.41
N LEU A 34 0.76 -6.97 -3.27
CA LEU A 34 0.08 -6.35 -4.40
C LEU A 34 1.10 -5.85 -5.44
N GLU A 35 2.14 -5.15 -4.97
CA GLU A 35 3.26 -4.65 -5.77
C GLU A 35 4.02 -5.77 -6.49
N ARG A 36 4.35 -6.85 -5.77
CA ARG A 36 5.08 -7.98 -6.35
C ARG A 36 4.28 -8.73 -7.40
N THR A 37 2.99 -8.95 -7.14
CA THR A 37 2.13 -9.81 -7.97
C THR A 37 1.59 -9.07 -9.19
N TRP A 38 1.09 -7.85 -9.02
CA TRP A 38 0.41 -7.10 -10.08
C TRP A 38 1.16 -5.87 -10.56
N LYS A 39 2.31 -5.52 -9.96
CA LYS A 39 3.08 -4.32 -10.29
C LYS A 39 2.19 -3.07 -10.22
N THR A 40 2.13 -2.28 -11.29
CA THR A 40 1.29 -1.09 -11.37
C THR A 40 -0.20 -1.39 -11.62
N LYS A 41 -0.57 -2.62 -12.01
CA LYS A 41 -1.95 -2.93 -12.46
C LYS A 41 -2.99 -2.83 -11.34
N TRP A 42 -2.62 -3.09 -10.08
CA TRP A 42 -3.54 -2.97 -8.94
C TRP A 42 -3.72 -1.52 -8.47
N ARG A 43 -2.81 -0.61 -8.86
CA ARG A 43 -2.74 0.75 -8.33
C ARG A 43 -3.83 1.68 -8.84
N ARG A 44 -4.83 1.22 -9.60
CA ARG A 44 -5.91 2.07 -10.16
C ARG A 44 -6.49 3.01 -9.11
N GLY A 45 -6.15 4.31 -9.21
CA GLY A 45 -6.61 5.36 -8.27
C GLY A 45 -5.80 5.49 -6.98
N ASN A 46 -4.78 4.66 -6.78
CA ASN A 46 -3.88 4.65 -5.62
C ASN A 46 -2.46 5.12 -5.97
N ASP A 47 -2.13 5.38 -7.25
CA ASP A 47 -0.76 5.65 -7.73
C ASP A 47 0.01 6.70 -6.90
N LYS A 48 -0.64 7.83 -6.61
CA LYS A 48 -0.06 8.91 -5.79
C LYS A 48 0.31 8.43 -4.38
N TRP A 49 -0.56 7.64 -3.76
CA TRP A 49 -0.34 7.12 -2.41
C TRP A 49 0.73 6.04 -2.38
N VAL A 50 0.70 5.12 -3.33
CA VAL A 50 1.71 4.06 -3.44
C VAL A 50 3.10 4.66 -3.61
N ASN A 51 3.27 5.63 -4.52
CA ASN A 51 4.57 6.26 -4.74
C ASN A 51 5.07 7.00 -3.49
N ARG A 52 4.21 7.81 -2.86
CA ARG A 52 4.59 8.54 -1.64
C ARG A 52 4.99 7.59 -0.50
N ARG A 53 4.22 6.52 -0.30
CA ARG A 53 4.45 5.55 0.78
C ARG A 53 5.67 4.68 0.48
N ALA A 54 5.90 4.29 -0.77
CA ALA A 54 7.11 3.57 -1.17
C ALA A 54 8.38 4.37 -0.86
N THR A 55 8.38 5.69 -1.11
CA THR A 55 9.49 6.55 -0.72
C THR A 55 9.69 6.53 0.79
N ILE A 56 8.64 6.73 1.58
CA ILE A 56 8.75 6.70 3.04
C ILE A 56 9.29 5.35 3.52
N ILE A 57 8.69 4.23 3.09
CA ILE A 57 9.12 2.88 3.48
C ILE A 57 10.57 2.59 3.12
N ARG A 58 11.08 3.14 2.02
CA ARG A 58 12.48 2.95 1.59
C ARG A 58 13.49 3.67 2.50
N GLU A 59 13.08 4.76 3.14
CA GLU A 59 13.94 5.61 3.99
C GLU A 59 13.89 5.20 5.48
N ILE A 60 13.15 4.14 5.83
CA ILE A 60 13.09 3.53 7.17
C ILE A 60 13.96 2.28 7.17
#